data_AF-A0A151BPE6-F1
#
_entry.id   AF-A0A151BPE6-F1
#
_cell.length_a   1.000
_cell.length_b   1.000
_cell.length_c   1.000
_cell.angle_alpha   90.00
_cell.angle_beta   90.00
_cell.angle_gamma   90.00
#
_symmetry.space_group_name_H-M   'P 1'
#
loop_
_entity.id
_entity.type
_entity.pdbx_description
1 polymer ?
#
loop_
_entity_poly.entity_id
_entity_poly.type
_entity_poly.pdbx_seq_one_letter_code
_entity_poly.pdbx_strand_id
1 'polypeptide(L)' 'MREKTYKIELREDIPYGHKVAIRDIERGSKIIKYGEVIGVATEDIAVGSHVHIHNIKSLRY' A
#
# COMPACT_ATOMS: atom_id res chain seq x y z
N MET A 1 -1.98 -21.64 -8.03
CA MET A 1 -2.34 -20.34 -7.41
C MET A 1 -3.57 -19.82 -8.14
N ARG A 2 -4.62 -19.38 -7.45
CA ARG A 2 -5.81 -18.83 -8.12
C ARG A 2 -5.51 -17.41 -8.56
N GLU A 3 -5.73 -17.12 -9.83
CA GLU A 3 -5.76 -15.75 -10.35
C GLU A 3 -6.81 -14.94 -9.57
N LYS A 4 -6.43 -13.74 -9.10
CA LYS A 4 -7.33 -12.81 -8.40
C LYS A 4 -7.32 -11.49 -9.14
N THR A 5 -8.50 -11.05 -9.58
CA THR A 5 -8.72 -9.74 -10.17
C THR A 5 -9.29 -8.80 -9.12
N TYR A 6 -8.77 -7.57 -9.06
CA TYR A 6 -9.28 -6.52 -8.19
C TYR A 6 -9.76 -5.35 -9.06
N LYS A 7 -10.93 -4.79 -8.72
CA LYS A 7 -11.40 -3.51 -9.25
C LYS A 7 -11.25 -2.48 -8.13
N ILE A 8 -10.41 -1.47 -8.36
CA ILE A 8 -10.07 -0.45 -7.36
C ILE A 8 -10.29 0.92 -8.00
N GLU A 9 -11.00 1.79 -7.29
CA GLU A 9 -11.15 3.20 -7.63
C GLU A 9 -10.01 3.98 -6.96
N LEU A 10 -9.33 4.84 -7.72
CA LEU A 10 -8.26 5.68 -7.18
C LEU A 10 -8.86 6.91 -6.51
N ARG A 11 -8.35 7.25 -5.34
CA ARG A 11 -8.86 8.39 -4.54
C ARG A 11 -8.12 9.70 -4.85
N GLU A 12 -6.95 9.62 -5.47
CA GLU A 12 -6.10 10.73 -5.87
C GLU A 12 -5.26 10.35 -7.09
N ASP A 13 -4.59 11.34 -7.70
CA ASP A 13 -3.60 11.10 -8.75
C ASP A 13 -2.40 10.34 -8.19
N ILE A 14 -2.03 9.24 -8.85
CA ILE A 14 -0.90 8.39 -8.44
C ILE A 14 0.17 8.44 -9.52
N PRO A 15 1.38 8.97 -9.20
CA PRO A 15 2.47 9.01 -10.17
C PRO A 15 2.85 7.63 -10.69
N TYR A 16 3.32 7.58 -11.94
CA TYR A 16 3.80 6.35 -12.55
C TYR A 16 4.90 5.69 -11.70
N GLY A 17 4.80 4.38 -11.50
CA GLY A 17 5.74 3.60 -10.69
C GLY A 17 5.48 3.64 -9.17
N HIS A 18 4.51 4.44 -8.71
CA HIS A 18 4.11 4.44 -7.31
C HIS A 18 3.14 3.29 -6.98
N LYS A 19 2.90 3.08 -5.68
CA LYS A 19 2.11 1.95 -5.18
C LYS A 19 0.69 2.43 -4.86
N VAL A 20 -0.28 1.53 -5.03
CA VAL A 20 -1.69 1.74 -4.67
C VAL A 20 -2.07 0.72 -3.59
N ALA A 21 -2.83 1.15 -2.59
CA ALA A 21 -3.41 0.24 -1.61
C ALA A 21 -4.52 -0.62 -2.26
N ILE A 22 -4.39 -1.95 -2.17
CA ILE A 22 -5.38 -2.89 -2.73
C ILE A 22 -6.47 -3.33 -1.73
N ARG A 23 -6.39 -2.80 -0.50
CA ARG A 23 -7.31 -2.99 0.62
C ARG A 23 -7.06 -1.88 1.63
N ASP A 24 -7.94 -1.73 2.62
CA ASP A 24 -7.67 -0.86 3.75
C ASP A 24 -6.49 -1.39 4.59
N ILE A 25 -5.65 -0.47 5.03
CA ILE A 25 -4.44 -0.72 5.81
C ILE A 25 -4.48 0.19 7.03
N GLU A 26 -4.68 -0.40 8.20
CA GLU A 26 -4.63 0.34 9.46
C GLU A 26 -3.21 0.79 9.79
N ARG A 27 -3.09 1.92 10.48
CA ARG A 27 -1.83 2.41 11.04
C ARG A 27 -1.12 1.30 11.83
N GLY A 28 0.19 1.19 11.63
CA GLY A 28 0.99 0.14 12.27
C GLY A 28 0.97 -1.22 11.56
N SER A 29 0.11 -1.41 10.54
CA SER A 29 0.11 -2.61 9.73
C SER A 29 1.37 -2.74 8.88
N LYS A 30 1.85 -3.98 8.70
CA LYS A 30 2.94 -4.30 7.79
C LYS A 30 2.50 -4.12 6.33
N ILE A 31 3.31 -3.42 5.56
CA ILE A 31 3.14 -3.26 4.11
C ILE A 31 3.85 -4.41 3.40
N ILE A 32 3.10 -5.19 2.63
CA ILE A 32 3.62 -6.36 1.91
C ILE A 32 3.67 -6.05 0.42
N LYS A 33 4.84 -6.28 -0.19
CA LYS A 33 5.03 -6.21 -1.64
C LYS A 33 5.88 -7.39 -2.08
N TYR A 34 5.42 -8.12 -3.10
CA TYR A 34 6.10 -9.33 -3.62
C TYR A 34 6.33 -10.43 -2.56
N GLY A 35 5.43 -10.54 -1.59
CA GLY A 35 5.54 -11.51 -0.49
C GLY A 35 6.38 -11.03 0.70
N GLU A 36 7.11 -9.93 0.56
CA GLU A 36 8.02 -9.41 1.58
C GLU A 36 7.46 -8.17 2.29
N VAL A 37 7.82 -8.03 3.57
CA VAL A 37 7.49 -6.84 4.36
C VAL A 37 8.46 -5.73 3.97
N ILE A 38 7.94 -4.65 3.37
CA ILE A 38 8.76 -3.50 2.92
C ILE A 38 8.77 -2.34 3.92
N GLY A 39 7.84 -2.34 4.87
CA GLY A 39 7.62 -1.24 5.79
C GLY A 39 6.38 -1.40 6.65
N VAL A 40 6.03 -0.32 7.36
CA VAL A 40 4.86 -0.21 8.23
C VAL A 40 4.08 1.05 7.87
N ALA A 41 2.74 0.98 7.88
CA ALA A 41 1.88 2.14 7.69
C ALA A 41 2.04 3.13 8.85
N THR A 42 2.26 4.41 8.56
CA THR A 42 2.39 5.46 9.59
C THR A 42 1.04 6.11 9.93
N GLU A 43 0.04 5.89 9.10
CA GLU A 43 -1.36 6.32 9.24
C GLU A 43 -2.30 5.26 8.64
N ASP A 44 -3.60 5.46 8.79
CA ASP A 44 -4.60 4.64 8.10
C ASP A 44 -4.60 4.97 6.60
N ILE A 45 -4.55 3.94 5.76
CA ILE A 45 -4.52 4.07 4.30
C ILE A 45 -5.73 3.34 3.73
N ALA A 46 -6.64 4.09 3.13
CA ALA A 46 -7.81 3.53 2.47
C ALA A 46 -7.43 2.80 1.17
N VAL A 47 -8.24 1.80 0.78
CA VAL A 47 -8.13 1.18 -0.55
C VAL A 47 -8.19 2.25 -1.65
N GLY A 48 -7.33 2.11 -2.66
CA GLY A 48 -7.21 3.06 -3.76
C GLY A 48 -6.30 4.26 -3.51
N SER A 49 -5.78 4.43 -2.29
CA SER A 49 -4.85 5.52 -1.97
C SER A 49 -3.41 5.23 -2.38
N HIS A 50 -2.65 6.31 -2.58
CA HIS A 50 -1.24 6.38 -2.89
C HIS A 50 -0.40 5.91 -1.71
N VAL A 51 0.40 4.86 -1.90
CA VAL A 51 1.29 4.31 -0.86
C VAL A 51 2.73 4.70 -1.14
N HIS A 52 3.30 5.59 -0.34
CA HIS A 52 4.65 6.14 -0.52
C HIS A 52 5.29 6.58 0.80
N ILE A 53 6.47 7.19 0.75
CA ILE A 53 7.28 7.53 1.94
C ILE A 53 6.56 8.44 2.95
N HIS A 54 5.51 9.15 2.55
CA HIS A 54 4.75 10.01 3.47
C HIS A 54 3.83 9.21 4.41
N ASN A 55 3.37 8.02 3.98
CA ASN A 55 2.44 7.19 4.74
C ASN A 55 2.95 5.78 5.07
N ILE A 56 4.19 5.47 4.69
CA ILE A 56 4.90 4.26 5.11
C ILE A 56 6.30 4.58 5.60
N LYS A 57 6.71 3.90 6.66
CA LYS A 57 8.10 3.87 7.12
C LYS A 57 8.75 2.56 6.70
N SER A 58 9.89 2.63 6.00
CA SER A 58 10.65 1.42 5.65
C SER A 58 11.22 0.75 6.90
N LEU A 59 11.20 -0.58 6.93
CA LEU A 59 11.76 -1.40 8.01
C LEU A 59 13.21 -1.84 7.76
N ARG A 60 13.91 -1.22 6.80
CA ARG A 60 15.34 -1.50 6.58
C ARG A 60 16.14 -0.97 7.78
N TYR A 61 16.78 -1.90 8.49
CA TYR A 61 17.84 -1.65 9.47
C TYR A 61 19.16 -1.34 8.76
#